data_AF-A0A9X2CWC7-F1
#
_entry.id   AF-A0A9X2CWC7-F1
#
_cell.length_a   1.000
_cell.length_b   1.000
_cell.length_c   1.000
_cell.angle_alpha   90.00
_cell.angle_beta   90.00
_cell.angle_gamma   90.00
#
_symmetry.space_group_name_H-M   'P 1'
#
loop_
_entity.id
_entity.type
_entity.pdbx_description
1 polymer ?
#
loop_
_entity_poly.entity_id
_entity_poly.type
_entity_poly.pdbx_seq_one_letter_code
_entity_poly.pdbx_strand_id
1 'polypeptide(L)' 'MGIGSIGIPGLILILVIALVVFGPKKLPEIGNAFGKTLLEFKKGTKELTDSLEEPLQDDEEKKKA' A
#
# COMPACT_ATOMS: atom_id res chain seq x y z
N MET A 1 3.54 20.48 28.10
CA MET A 1 2.74 20.76 26.89
C MET A 1 3.39 20.03 25.73
N GLY A 2 2.99 18.77 25.51
CA GLY A 2 3.57 17.92 24.47
C GLY A 2 2.71 17.95 23.22
N ILE A 3 3.35 17.86 22.07
CA ILE A 3 2.78 17.69 20.72
C ILE A 3 1.71 16.58 20.60
N GLY A 4 1.57 15.70 21.60
CA GLY A 4 0.54 14.65 21.65
C GLY A 4 -0.89 15.12 21.93
N SER A 5 -1.12 16.36 22.39
CA SER A 5 -2.49 16.92 22.54
C SER A 5 -3.02 17.55 21.25
N ILE A 6 -2.19 17.62 20.20
CA ILE A 6 -2.57 18.05 18.86
C ILE A 6 -3.26 16.86 18.20
N GLY A 7 -4.49 16.58 18.61
CA GLY A 7 -5.28 15.50 18.02
C GLY A 7 -5.66 15.81 16.56
N ILE A 8 -6.75 15.19 16.12
CA ILE A 8 -7.37 15.41 14.80
C ILE A 8 -7.43 16.91 14.39
N PRO A 9 -7.72 17.88 15.28
CA PRO A 9 -7.76 19.30 14.90
C PRO A 9 -6.45 19.84 14.30
N GLY A 10 -5.29 19.44 14.81
CA GLY A 10 -4.03 19.95 14.27
C GLY A 10 -3.59 19.25 12.98
N LEU A 11 -3.97 17.98 12.81
CA LEU A 11 -3.81 17.29 11.53
C LEU A 11 -4.61 18.02 10.44
N ILE A 12 -5.85 18.43 10.74
CA ILE A 12 -6.68 19.22 9.83
C ILE A 12 -5.99 20.55 9.47
N LEU A 13 -5.40 21.26 10.45
CA LEU A 13 -4.69 22.51 10.17
C LEU A 13 -3.52 22.32 9.20
N ILE A 14 -2.70 21.28 9.42
CA ILE A 14 -1.60 20.94 8.52
C ILE A 14 -2.14 20.60 7.12
N LEU A 15 -3.22 19.83 7.07
CA LEU A 15 -3.87 19.43 5.81
C LEU A 15 -4.38 20.66 5.06
N VAL A 16 -5.00 21.64 5.72
CA VAL A 16 -5.43 22.90 5.10
C VAL A 16 -4.24 23.67 4.51
N ILE A 17 -3.13 23.79 5.24
CA ILE A 17 -1.92 24.46 4.72
C ILE A 17 -1.38 23.72 3.49
N ALA A 18 -1.30 22.39 3.55
CA ALA A 18 -0.90 21.58 2.41
C ALA A 18 -1.86 21.76 1.22
N LEU A 19 -3.15 21.86 1.46
CA LEU A 19 -4.16 22.13 0.44
C LEU A 19 -4.04 23.51 -0.20
N VAL A 20 -3.61 24.53 0.54
CA VAL A 20 -3.35 25.86 -0.04
C VAL A 20 -2.13 25.83 -0.96
N VAL A 21 -1.08 25.10 -0.58
CA VAL A 21 0.16 25.00 -1.38
C VAL A 21 -0.03 24.11 -2.61
N PHE A 22 -0.60 22.92 -2.43
CA PHE A 22 -0.72 21.90 -3.49
C PHE A 22 -2.07 21.93 -4.21
N GLY A 23 -3.13 22.42 -3.58
CA GLY A 23 -4.50 22.42 -4.09
C GLY A 23 -5.30 21.16 -3.73
N PRO A 24 -6.62 21.28 -3.47
CA PRO A 24 -7.50 20.15 -3.07
C PRO A 24 -7.69 19.08 -4.14
N LYS A 25 -7.45 19.41 -5.42
CA LYS A 25 -7.53 18.43 -6.50
C LYS A 25 -6.26 17.58 -6.65
N LYS A 26 -5.10 18.09 -6.22
CA LYS A 26 -3.82 17.39 -6.43
C LYS A 26 -3.60 16.23 -5.47
N LEU A 27 -4.00 16.37 -4.20
CA LEU A 27 -3.92 15.26 -3.23
C LEU A 27 -4.65 13.98 -3.69
N PRO A 28 -5.94 14.02 -4.11
CA PRO A 28 -6.63 12.82 -4.60
C PRO A 28 -6.09 12.33 -5.94
N GLU A 29 -5.59 13.22 -6.81
CA GLU A 29 -4.95 12.85 -8.07
C GLU A 29 -3.66 12.03 -7.83
N ILE A 30 -2.80 12.52 -6.93
CA ILE A 30 -1.57 11.82 -6.49
C ILE A 30 -1.92 10.51 -5.80
N GLY A 31 -2.93 10.50 -4.91
CA GLY A 31 -3.39 9.28 -4.24
C GLY A 31 -3.91 8.22 -5.21
N ASN A 32 -4.64 8.63 -6.25
CA ASN A 32 -5.12 7.70 -7.28
C ASN A 32 -3.96 7.13 -8.12
N ALA A 33 -2.98 7.95 -8.50
CA ALA A 33 -1.81 7.50 -9.24
C ALA A 33 -0.97 6.52 -8.39
N PHE A 34 -0.65 6.91 -7.15
CA PHE A 34 0.12 6.09 -6.22
C PHE A 34 -0.61 4.80 -5.84
N GLY A 35 -1.93 4.86 -5.64
CA GLY A 35 -2.76 3.70 -5.34
C GLY A 35 -2.76 2.66 -6.46
N LYS A 36 -2.80 3.09 -7.72
CA LYS A 36 -2.67 2.18 -8.88
C LYS A 36 -1.30 1.50 -8.89
N THR A 37 -0.23 2.26 -8.67
CA THR A 37 1.14 1.72 -8.58
C THR A 37 1.27 0.70 -7.45
N LEU A 38 0.76 1.01 -6.25
CA LEU A 38 0.78 0.07 -5.12
C LEU A 38 -0.05 -1.19 -5.39
N LEU A 39 -1.18 -1.06 -6.10
CA LEU A 39 -2.02 -2.19 -6.47
C LEU A 39 -1.29 -3.14 -7.44
N GLU A 40 -0.66 -2.59 -8.48
CA GLU A 40 0.13 -3.37 -9.44
C GLU A 40 1.37 -3.98 -8.77
N PHE A 41 2.06 -3.22 -7.91
CA PHE A 41 3.19 -3.72 -7.13
C PHE A 41 2.80 -4.89 -6.22
N LYS A 42 1.65 -4.78 -5.53
CA LYS A 42 1.11 -5.87 -4.69
C LYS A 42 0.81 -7.11 -5.52
N LYS A 43 0.20 -6.97 -6.69
CA LYS A 43 -0.12 -8.09 -7.58
C LYS A 43 1.15 -8.80 -8.07
N GLY A 44 2.12 -8.04 -8.59
CA GLY A 44 3.38 -8.62 -9.04
C GLY A 44 4.16 -9.29 -7.90
N THR A 45 4.17 -8.68 -6.71
CA THR A 45 4.79 -9.30 -5.52
C THR A 45 4.09 -10.62 -5.16
N LYS A 46 2.76 -10.67 -5.20
CA LYS A 46 2.00 -11.89 -4.92
C LYS A 46 2.30 -13.00 -5.92
N GLU A 47 2.31 -12.69 -7.21
CA GLU A 47 2.64 -13.66 -8.28
C GLU A 47 4.05 -14.23 -8.12
N LEU A 48 5.02 -13.38 -7.74
CA LEU A 48 6.37 -13.83 -7.43
C LEU A 48 6.40 -14.73 -6.20
N THR A 49 5.72 -14.37 -5.11
CA THR A 49 5.63 -15.21 -3.91
C THR A 49 5.00 -16.57 -4.20
N ASP A 50 3.85 -16.59 -4.89
CA ASP A 50 3.15 -17.81 -5.27
C ASP A 50 4.05 -18.71 -6.16
N SER A 51 4.83 -18.11 -7.08
CA SER A 51 5.77 -18.85 -7.95
C SER A 51 6.99 -19.43 -7.21
N LEU A 52 7.39 -18.84 -6.08
CA LEU A 52 8.50 -19.35 -5.24
C LEU A 52 8.04 -20.46 -4.28
N GLU A 53 6.76 -20.50 -3.91
CA GLU A 53 6.19 -21.54 -3.03
C GLU A 53 5.82 -22.84 -3.77
N GLU A 54 5.79 -22.84 -5.10
CA GLU A 54 5.38 -23.97 -5.94
C GLU A 54 6.50 -24.95 -6.42
N PRO A 55 7.49 -25.37 -5.59
CA PRO A 55 8.22 -26.61 -5.86
C PRO A 55 8.15 -27.70 -4.76
N LEU A 56 7.21 -27.65 -3.79
CA LEU A 56 7.24 -28.60 -2.65
C LEU A 56 6.05 -29.55 -2.49
N GLN A 57 5.09 -29.63 -3.43
CA GLN A 57 3.89 -30.48 -3.25
C GLN A 57 3.74 -31.66 -4.23
N ASP A 58 4.67 -31.89 -5.17
CA ASP A 58 4.47 -32.88 -6.24
C ASP A 58 5.33 -34.17 -6.15
N ASP A 59 6.00 -34.42 -5.00
CA ASP A 59 6.92 -35.57 -4.83
C ASP A 59 6.43 -36.70 -3.89
N GLU A 60 5.24 -36.62 -3.29
CA GLU A 60 4.76 -37.65 -2.34
C GLU A 60 3.85 -38.74 -2.95
N GLU A 61 3.34 -38.59 -4.19
CA GLU A 61 2.34 -39.54 -4.75
C GLU A 61 2.94 -40.70 -5.58
N LYS A 62 4.24 -40.67 -5.94
CA LYS A 62 4.87 -41.71 -6.81
C LYS A 62 5.58 -42.86 -6.10
N LYS A 63 5.56 -42.95 -4.76
CA LYS A 63 6.24 -44.05 -4.01
C LYS A 63 5.35 -45.23 -3.60
N LYS A 64 4.10 -45.31 -4.07
CA LYS A 64 3.15 -46.37 -3.65
C LYS A 64 2.53 -47.18 -4.79
N ALA A 65 3.12 -47.16 -5.99
CA ALA A 65 2.75 -48.04 -7.11
C ALA A 65 3.79 -49.13 -7.34
#